data_AF-A0A7S3YJJ4-F1
#
_entry.id   AF-A0A7S3YJJ4-F1
#
_cell.length_a   1.000
_cell.length_b   1.000
_cell.length_c   1.000
_cell.angle_alpha   90.00
_cell.angle_beta   90.00
_cell.angle_gamma   90.00
#
_symmetry.space_group_name_H-M   'P 1'
#
loop_
_entity.id
_entity.type
_entity.pdbx_description
1 polymer ?
#
loop_
_entity_poly.entity_id
_entity_poly.type
_entity_poly.pdbx_seq_one_letter_code
_entity_poly.pdbx_strand_id
1 'polypeptide(L)'
;GPRATLLRVQEAKLLWARGLAHQAVDLLEPVKISALELTAEIVKNGTRHVGFTHTDRLQFAKQLVLATSWMQEIGLKHGEEVVARYQLALSLVKWERGYFELAKYYDFLFTRRLEDPEVEKAPGTEDCEKTENLRMHAIQTYLRSLEYGCKKAFSSLPRALTLYFELGELAVAEEDRERGGGGSASARSRKLQSQASGKAAKRYGPRQTGVVAISQKCTKSTIPPRVWYTCLPQLLSRVSHPCNHVVQTLITLLLNITLNHLPQAVWLVAPLATSLNERRRGVGEAIVKRAIKRFRADQREEHAEALEEAMPFFKEMIALAKLVPAQSGLRAVRHRPPR
;
A
#
# COMPACT_ATOMS: atom_id res chain seq x y z
N GLY A 1 35.47 1.55 15.44
CA GLY A 1 35.63 0.89 14.13
C GLY A 1 34.43 0.01 13.80
N PRO A 2 34.19 -0.33 12.52
CA PRO A 2 32.97 -1.01 12.04
C PRO A 2 32.75 -2.44 12.60
N ARG A 3 33.80 -3.11 13.08
CA ARG A 3 33.65 -4.41 13.79
C ARG A 3 33.12 -4.23 15.22
N ALA A 4 33.51 -3.16 15.90
CA ALA A 4 33.06 -2.87 17.26
C ALA A 4 31.59 -2.44 17.30
N THR A 5 31.12 -1.70 16.30
CA THR A 5 29.69 -1.34 16.16
C THR A 5 28.83 -2.58 15.90
N LEU A 6 29.30 -3.51 15.07
CA LEU A 6 28.62 -4.79 14.84
C LEU A 6 28.54 -5.64 16.11
N LEU A 7 29.62 -5.74 16.87
CA LEU A 7 29.65 -6.48 18.15
C LEU A 7 28.63 -5.91 19.14
N ARG A 8 28.60 -4.59 19.32
CA ARG A 8 27.61 -3.91 20.18
C ARG A 8 26.17 -4.20 19.75
N VAL A 9 25.90 -4.19 18.44
CA VAL A 9 24.57 -4.51 17.92
C VAL A 9 24.18 -5.97 18.20
N GLN A 10 25.11 -6.91 18.14
CA GLN A 10 24.81 -8.31 18.46
C GLN A 10 24.63 -8.52 19.96
N GLU A 11 25.46 -7.90 20.79
CA GLU A 11 25.32 -7.92 22.25
C GLU A 11 23.98 -7.33 22.69
N ALA A 12 23.58 -6.19 22.11
CA ALA A 12 22.29 -5.58 22.40
C ALA A 12 21.11 -6.50 22.02
N LYS A 13 21.22 -7.25 20.90
CA LYS A 13 20.21 -8.25 20.52
C LYS A 13 20.15 -9.42 21.50
N LEU A 14 21.29 -9.84 22.05
CA LEU A 14 21.33 -10.87 23.09
C LEU A 14 20.66 -10.37 24.38
N LEU A 15 20.92 -9.13 24.80
CA LEU A 15 20.26 -8.52 25.95
C LEU A 15 18.75 -8.39 25.75
N TRP A 16 18.33 -7.98 24.55
CA TRP A 16 16.92 -7.93 24.17
C TRP A 16 16.25 -9.31 24.27
N ALA A 17 16.90 -10.35 23.72
CA ALA A 17 16.40 -11.72 23.77
C ALA A 17 16.32 -12.28 25.21
N ARG A 18 17.13 -11.76 26.13
CA ARG A 18 17.13 -12.08 27.56
C ARG A 18 16.09 -11.29 28.36
N GLY A 19 15.32 -10.39 27.73
CA GLY A 19 14.32 -9.54 28.39
C GLY A 19 14.87 -8.26 29.02
N LEU A 20 16.16 -7.95 28.86
CA LEU A 20 16.81 -6.76 29.40
C LEU A 20 16.70 -5.59 28.41
N ALA A 21 15.46 -5.16 28.14
CA ALA A 21 15.14 -4.22 27.07
C ALA A 21 15.77 -2.83 27.26
N HIS A 22 15.74 -2.27 28.48
CA HIS A 22 16.35 -0.97 28.79
C HIS A 22 17.88 -0.98 28.59
N GLN A 23 18.56 -2.01 29.12
CA GLN A 23 20.01 -2.17 28.98
C GLN A 23 20.42 -2.36 27.51
N ALA A 24 19.59 -3.05 26.73
CA ALA A 24 19.82 -3.22 25.29
C ALA A 24 19.73 -1.88 24.54
N VAL A 25 18.78 -1.01 24.87
CA VAL A 25 18.66 0.33 24.28
C VAL A 25 19.80 1.23 24.72
N ASP A 26 20.16 1.23 26.01
CA ASP A 26 21.28 2.00 26.54
C ASP A 26 22.61 1.57 25.91
N LEU A 27 22.79 0.28 25.59
CA LEU A 27 23.98 -0.21 24.90
C LEU A 27 24.04 0.24 23.43
N LEU A 28 22.88 0.35 22.76
CA LEU A 28 22.80 0.84 21.38
C LEU A 28 22.98 2.36 21.29
N GLU A 29 22.46 3.11 22.26
CA GLU A 29 22.58 4.56 22.33
C GLU A 29 22.83 4.98 23.80
N PRO A 30 24.09 4.99 24.25
CA PRO A 30 24.42 5.34 25.64
C PRO A 30 24.22 6.82 25.97
N VAL A 31 23.91 7.65 24.97
CA VAL A 31 23.62 9.08 25.14
C VAL A 31 22.18 9.32 24.67
N LYS A 32 21.40 10.06 25.48
CA LYS A 32 20.04 10.52 25.12
C LYS A 32 20.11 11.57 24.00
N ILE A 33 20.55 11.19 22.81
CA ILE A 33 20.74 12.18 21.75
C ILE A 33 19.37 12.55 21.20
N SER A 34 19.02 13.84 21.30
CA SER A 34 17.87 14.39 20.60
C SER A 34 18.09 14.23 19.09
N ALA A 35 17.04 14.00 18.30
CA ALA A 35 17.18 13.88 16.84
C ALA A 35 17.95 15.08 16.22
N LEU A 36 17.83 16.25 16.87
CA LEU A 36 18.52 17.49 16.56
C LEU A 36 20.03 17.47 16.84
N GLU A 37 20.46 16.85 17.93
CA GLU A 37 21.88 16.70 18.27
C GLU A 37 22.55 15.65 17.38
N LEU A 38 21.84 14.57 17.04
CA LEU A 38 22.28 13.61 16.03
C LEU A 38 22.43 14.27 14.66
N THR A 39 21.48 15.13 14.24
CA THR A 39 21.64 15.92 13.01
C THR A 39 22.80 16.89 13.11
N ALA A 40 23.02 17.53 14.26
CA ALA A 40 24.13 18.46 14.46
C ALA A 40 25.48 17.73 14.45
N GLU A 41 25.58 16.52 14.99
CA GLU A 41 26.76 15.66 14.84
C GLU A 41 26.94 15.17 13.42
N ILE A 42 25.87 14.72 12.75
CA ILE A 42 25.94 14.27 11.35
C ILE A 42 26.33 15.44 10.43
N VAL A 43 25.87 16.66 10.68
CA VAL A 43 26.21 17.86 9.92
C VAL A 43 27.60 18.39 10.28
N LYS A 44 27.99 18.41 11.58
CA LYS A 44 29.36 18.70 12.01
C LYS A 44 30.37 17.71 11.42
N ASN A 45 29.99 16.44 11.32
CA ASN A 45 30.81 15.37 10.78
C ASN A 45 30.60 15.16 9.27
N GLY A 46 29.67 15.89 8.65
CA GLY A 46 29.14 15.62 7.32
C GLY A 46 29.28 16.80 6.38
N THR A 47 30.52 17.07 5.99
CA THR A 47 30.85 17.42 4.59
C THR A 47 32.34 17.26 4.26
N ARG A 48 33.25 17.04 5.23
CA ARG A 48 34.70 17.01 4.94
C ARG A 48 35.56 16.02 5.75
N HIS A 49 35.00 14.90 6.25
CA HIS A 49 35.88 13.83 6.76
C HIS A 49 36.20 12.83 5.65
N VAL A 50 37.41 12.97 5.11
CA VAL A 50 38.13 11.92 4.37
C VAL A 50 38.10 10.66 5.26
N GLY A 51 37.33 9.63 4.88
CA GLY A 51 37.27 8.35 5.60
C GLY A 51 35.88 7.83 6.01
N PHE A 52 34.79 8.61 5.91
CA PHE A 52 33.46 8.07 6.26
C PHE A 52 32.85 7.30 5.08
N THR A 53 33.02 5.98 5.11
CA THR A 53 32.61 5.10 4.00
C THR A 53 31.07 4.98 3.93
N HIS A 54 30.55 4.63 2.76
CA HIS A 54 29.11 4.31 2.59
C HIS A 54 28.67 3.18 3.54
N THR A 55 29.58 2.25 3.86
CA THR A 55 29.33 1.15 4.79
C THR A 55 29.14 1.62 6.23
N ASP A 56 29.86 2.66 6.68
CA ASP A 56 29.72 3.19 8.04
C ASP A 56 28.39 3.94 8.20
N ARG A 57 27.99 4.75 7.21
CA ARG A 57 26.65 5.38 7.15
C ARG A 57 25.53 4.34 7.24
N LEU A 58 25.66 3.25 6.50
CA LEU A 58 24.66 2.18 6.49
C LEU A 58 24.58 1.44 7.83
N GLN A 59 25.72 1.16 8.46
CA GLN A 59 25.74 0.51 9.78
C GLN A 59 25.11 1.39 10.85
N PHE A 60 25.47 2.67 10.87
CA PHE A 60 24.90 3.64 11.79
C PHE A 60 23.39 3.79 11.60
N ALA A 61 22.94 3.96 10.35
CA ALA A 61 21.51 4.11 10.08
C ALA A 61 20.72 2.83 10.44
N LYS A 62 21.29 1.64 10.24
CA LYS A 62 20.69 0.37 10.70
C LYS A 62 20.59 0.29 12.22
N GLN A 63 21.61 0.75 12.94
CA GLN A 63 21.62 0.82 14.39
C GLN A 63 20.55 1.78 14.91
N LEU A 64 20.46 2.97 14.32
CA LEU A 64 19.45 3.98 14.68
C LEU A 64 18.03 3.45 14.46
N VAL A 65 17.73 2.83 13.31
CA VAL A 65 16.42 2.22 13.04
C VAL A 65 16.07 1.09 14.02
N LEU A 66 17.07 0.33 14.47
CA LEU A 66 16.86 -0.73 15.46
C LEU A 66 16.58 -0.14 16.84
N ALA A 67 17.39 0.84 17.27
CA ALA A 67 17.22 1.53 18.53
C ALA A 67 15.85 2.23 18.60
N THR A 68 15.41 2.91 17.53
CA THR A 68 14.10 3.56 17.48
C THR A 68 12.95 2.57 17.57
N SER A 69 13.06 1.41 16.89
CA SER A 69 12.06 0.34 16.99
C SER A 69 11.92 -0.17 18.42
N TRP A 70 13.03 -0.39 19.12
CA TRP A 70 13.03 -0.86 20.50
C TRP A 70 12.57 0.20 21.50
N MET A 71 12.95 1.47 21.28
CA MET A 71 12.44 2.60 22.06
C MET A 71 10.93 2.73 21.94
N GLN A 72 10.37 2.49 20.75
CA GLN A 72 8.93 2.44 20.55
C GLN A 72 8.30 1.28 21.33
N GLU A 73 8.87 0.08 21.25
CA GLU A 73 8.34 -1.13 21.92
C GLU A 73 8.36 -1.02 23.45
N ILE A 74 9.37 -0.37 24.03
CA ILE A 74 9.45 -0.10 25.47
C ILE A 74 8.55 1.08 25.88
N GLY A 75 8.17 1.93 24.93
CA GLY A 75 7.41 3.15 25.19
C GLY A 75 8.22 4.30 25.79
N LEU A 76 9.54 4.31 25.53
CA LEU A 76 10.42 5.37 26.03
C LEU A 76 10.19 6.71 25.32
N LYS A 77 9.82 6.68 24.03
CA LYS A 77 9.58 7.86 23.19
C LYS A 77 8.41 7.62 22.23
N HIS A 78 7.63 8.67 21.96
CA HIS A 78 6.41 8.61 21.16
C HIS A 78 6.24 9.85 20.27
N GLY A 79 5.25 9.80 19.37
CA GLY A 79 4.86 10.91 18.51
C GLY A 79 5.92 11.30 17.47
N GLU A 80 6.10 12.60 17.29
CA GLU A 80 6.94 13.22 16.27
C GLU A 80 8.44 12.93 16.47
N GLU A 81 8.88 12.74 17.71
CA GLU A 81 10.28 12.42 18.01
C GLU A 81 10.76 11.12 17.38
N VAL A 82 9.90 10.10 17.35
CA VAL A 82 10.22 8.80 16.74
C VAL A 82 10.20 8.94 15.22
N VAL A 83 9.27 9.73 14.67
CA VAL A 83 9.23 10.06 13.23
C VAL A 83 10.53 10.75 12.81
N ALA A 84 10.96 11.77 13.54
CA ALA A 84 12.18 12.53 13.25
C ALA A 84 13.42 11.64 13.23
N ARG A 85 13.51 10.68 14.17
CA ARG A 85 14.62 9.72 14.21
C ARG A 85 14.63 8.75 13.02
N TYR A 86 13.46 8.24 12.62
CA TYR A 86 13.37 7.44 11.40
C TYR A 86 13.70 8.24 10.13
N GLN A 87 13.22 9.49 10.05
CA GLN A 87 13.54 10.38 8.93
C GLN A 87 15.03 10.70 8.86
N LEU A 88 15.69 10.86 10.01
CA LEU A 88 17.14 11.02 10.09
C LEU A 88 17.89 9.79 9.58
N ALA A 89 17.47 8.58 9.97
CA ALA A 89 18.10 7.37 9.44
C ALA A 89 17.96 7.28 7.91
N LEU A 90 16.81 7.70 7.37
CA LEU A 90 16.52 7.72 5.94
C LEU A 90 17.21 8.86 5.18
N SER A 91 17.59 9.95 5.84
CA SER A 91 18.40 11.01 5.25
C SER A 91 19.84 10.56 5.00
N LEU A 92 20.36 9.67 5.87
CA LEU A 92 21.68 9.06 5.74
C LEU A 92 21.75 8.04 4.62
N VAL A 93 20.86 7.03 4.64
CA VAL A 93 20.79 5.99 3.61
C VAL A 93 19.34 5.61 3.36
N LYS A 94 18.96 5.51 2.08
CA LYS A 94 17.63 5.06 1.67
C LYS A 94 17.66 3.56 1.40
N TRP A 95 16.92 2.77 2.18
CA TRP A 95 16.79 1.31 1.97
C TRP A 95 15.41 0.80 2.40
N GLU A 96 15.04 -0.38 1.89
CA GLU A 96 13.72 -1.01 2.09
C GLU A 96 13.30 -1.06 3.58
N ARG A 97 14.10 -1.69 4.43
CA ARG A 97 13.77 -1.87 5.86
C ARG A 97 13.56 -0.54 6.60
N GLY A 98 14.29 0.53 6.26
CA GLY A 98 14.13 1.83 6.93
C GLY A 98 12.75 2.43 6.65
N TYR A 99 12.31 2.39 5.39
CA TYR A 99 10.95 2.81 5.03
C TYR A 99 9.88 1.89 5.61
N PHE A 100 10.14 0.58 5.66
CA PHE A 100 9.20 -0.38 6.23
C PHE A 100 8.92 -0.14 7.71
N GLU A 101 9.95 0.05 8.55
CA GLU A 101 9.74 0.31 9.99
C GLU A 101 9.04 1.67 10.21
N LEU A 102 9.39 2.71 9.44
CA LEU A 102 8.70 4.00 9.50
C LEU A 102 7.21 3.86 9.12
N ALA A 103 6.90 3.09 8.08
CA ALA A 103 5.52 2.86 7.67
C ALA A 103 4.72 2.10 8.75
N LYS A 104 5.35 1.09 9.37
CA LYS A 104 4.77 0.37 10.53
C LYS A 104 4.49 1.33 11.70
N TYR A 105 5.36 2.30 11.93
CA TYR A 105 5.14 3.31 12.96
C TYR A 105 3.97 4.26 12.64
N TYR A 106 3.87 4.75 11.40
CA TYR A 106 2.69 5.55 10.98
C TYR A 106 1.39 4.75 11.09
N ASP A 107 1.41 3.47 10.73
CA ASP A 107 0.25 2.57 10.86
C ASP A 107 -0.13 2.32 12.33
N PHE A 108 0.86 2.18 13.22
CA PHE A 108 0.65 2.12 14.66
C PHE A 108 0.02 3.39 15.22
N LEU A 109 0.54 4.57 14.85
CA LEU A 109 -0.03 5.86 15.27
C LEU A 109 -1.47 6.05 14.76
N PHE A 110 -1.71 5.64 13.51
CA PHE A 110 -3.04 5.67 12.92
C PHE A 110 -4.01 4.74 13.67
N THR A 111 -3.60 3.50 13.96
CA THR A 111 -4.45 2.52 14.67
C THR A 111 -4.76 2.98 16.09
N ARG A 112 -3.75 3.47 16.82
CA ARG A 112 -3.94 4.03 18.17
C ARG A 112 -4.92 5.20 18.18
N ARG A 113 -4.85 6.07 17.17
CA ARG A 113 -5.74 7.23 17.06
C ARG A 113 -7.17 6.85 16.64
N LEU A 114 -7.37 5.69 16.01
CA LEU A 114 -8.70 5.14 15.76
C LEU A 114 -9.34 4.55 17.02
N GLU A 115 -8.54 4.08 17.97
CA GLU A 115 -9.01 3.57 19.26
C GLU A 115 -9.42 4.70 20.22
N ASP A 116 -8.97 5.93 19.97
CA ASP A 116 -9.31 7.10 20.79
C ASP A 116 -10.77 7.55 20.54
N PRO A 117 -11.67 7.51 21.56
CA PRO A 117 -13.10 7.79 21.40
C PRO A 117 -13.44 9.25 21.10
N GLU A 118 -12.47 10.16 21.19
CA GLU A 118 -12.62 11.57 20.83
C GLU A 118 -12.67 11.77 19.30
N VAL A 119 -11.99 10.92 18.53
CA VAL A 119 -11.94 11.00 17.06
C VAL A 119 -13.26 10.50 16.44
N GLU A 120 -13.91 9.52 17.07
CA GLU A 120 -15.21 9.00 16.63
C GLU A 120 -16.34 10.04 16.80
N LYS A 121 -16.22 10.93 17.80
CA LYS A 121 -17.27 11.91 18.17
C LYS A 121 -17.23 13.21 17.36
N ALA A 122 -16.21 13.42 16.54
CA ALA A 122 -15.99 14.70 15.85
C ALA A 122 -15.72 14.55 14.33
N PRO A 123 -16.69 14.11 13.53
CA PRO A 123 -16.55 14.08 12.08
C PRO A 123 -16.44 15.52 11.52
N GLY A 124 -15.30 15.85 10.92
CA GLY A 124 -15.05 17.15 10.25
C GLY A 124 -14.18 18.14 11.03
N THR A 125 -13.56 17.73 12.13
CA THR A 125 -12.56 18.55 12.84
C THR A 125 -11.15 18.36 12.28
N GLU A 126 -10.25 19.30 12.60
CA GLU A 126 -8.82 19.23 12.23
C GLU A 126 -8.16 17.90 12.64
N ASP A 127 -8.66 17.26 13.71
CA ASP A 127 -8.16 15.99 14.20
C ASP A 127 -8.51 14.80 13.30
N CYS A 128 -9.62 14.88 12.56
CA CYS A 128 -9.97 13.89 11.53
C CYS A 128 -9.02 13.98 10.34
N GLU A 129 -8.69 15.20 9.90
CA GLU A 129 -7.73 15.42 8.80
C GLU A 129 -6.33 14.94 9.16
N LYS A 130 -5.86 15.22 10.39
CA LYS A 130 -4.57 14.69 10.89
C LYS A 130 -4.53 13.16 10.89
N THR A 131 -5.63 12.51 11.27
CA THR A 131 -5.74 11.04 11.28
C THR A 131 -5.65 10.46 9.86
N GLU A 132 -6.34 11.08 8.90
CA GLU A 132 -6.28 10.68 7.49
C GLU A 132 -4.92 10.97 6.86
N ASN A 133 -4.26 12.05 7.26
CA ASN A 133 -2.88 12.35 6.85
C ASN A 133 -1.90 11.25 7.33
N LEU A 134 -2.06 10.74 8.56
CA LEU A 134 -1.27 9.61 9.05
C LEU A 134 -1.49 8.35 8.21
N ARG A 135 -2.75 8.03 7.86
CA ARG A 135 -3.07 6.92 6.96
C ARG A 135 -2.38 7.08 5.61
N MET A 136 -2.46 8.28 5.01
CA MET A 136 -1.81 8.57 3.73
C MET A 136 -0.29 8.44 3.83
N HIS A 137 0.33 8.94 4.90
CA HIS A 137 1.77 8.79 5.14
C HIS A 137 2.18 7.32 5.30
N ALA A 138 1.38 6.50 6.00
CA ALA A 138 1.62 5.07 6.13
C ALA A 138 1.64 4.37 4.77
N ILE A 139 0.58 4.56 3.96
CA ILE A 139 0.47 3.96 2.62
C ILE A 139 1.64 4.40 1.72
N GLN A 140 1.91 5.71 1.68
CA GLN A 140 2.97 6.25 0.83
C GLN A 140 4.35 5.73 1.23
N THR A 141 4.60 5.52 2.52
CA THR A 141 5.88 5.01 3.03
C THR A 141 6.01 3.52 2.76
N TYR A 142 4.94 2.73 2.91
CA TYR A 142 4.93 1.31 2.52
C TYR A 142 5.23 1.15 1.02
N LEU A 143 4.56 1.91 0.15
CA LEU A 143 4.82 1.86 -1.29
C LEU A 143 6.25 2.29 -1.63
N ARG A 144 6.77 3.30 -0.93
CA ARG A 144 8.16 3.74 -1.11
C ARG A 144 9.17 2.67 -0.68
N SER A 145 8.87 1.87 0.34
CA SER A 145 9.74 0.74 0.71
C SER A 145 9.92 -0.26 -0.43
N LEU A 146 8.86 -0.49 -1.22
CA LEU A 146 8.83 -1.41 -2.37
C LEU A 146 9.67 -0.92 -3.55
N GLU A 147 9.95 0.38 -3.64
CA GLU A 147 10.86 0.95 -4.64
C GLU A 147 12.32 0.54 -4.39
N TYR A 148 12.70 0.28 -3.13
CA TYR A 148 14.07 -0.05 -2.72
C TYR A 148 14.31 -1.55 -2.47
N GLY A 149 13.25 -2.34 -2.29
CA GLY A 149 13.35 -3.78 -2.11
C GLY A 149 11.99 -4.43 -1.90
N CYS A 150 11.91 -5.74 -2.13
CA CYS A 150 10.64 -6.48 -2.10
C CYS A 150 10.64 -7.62 -1.06
N LYS A 151 11.61 -7.68 -0.15
CA LYS A 151 11.72 -8.74 0.86
C LYS A 151 10.57 -8.70 1.87
N LYS A 152 10.04 -7.52 2.16
CA LYS A 152 8.93 -7.26 3.07
C LYS A 152 7.60 -7.03 2.36
N ALA A 153 7.53 -7.28 1.05
CA ALA A 153 6.32 -7.06 0.26
C ALA A 153 5.10 -7.83 0.79
N PHE A 154 5.29 -9.07 1.26
CA PHE A 154 4.23 -9.89 1.84
C PHE A 154 3.58 -9.27 3.09
N SER A 155 4.28 -8.40 3.80
CA SER A 155 3.74 -7.69 4.97
C SER A 155 3.28 -6.28 4.63
N SER A 156 4.05 -5.53 3.83
CA SER A 156 3.74 -4.12 3.55
C SER A 156 2.60 -3.95 2.57
N LEU A 157 2.55 -4.79 1.53
CA LEU A 157 1.63 -4.58 0.42
C LEU A 157 0.16 -4.87 0.79
N PRO A 158 -0.18 -6.00 1.46
CA PRO A 158 -1.57 -6.26 1.83
C PRO A 158 -2.15 -5.18 2.75
N ARG A 159 -1.34 -4.71 3.72
CA ARG A 159 -1.75 -3.67 4.66
C ARG A 159 -1.91 -2.32 3.96
N ALA A 160 -0.95 -1.91 3.13
CA ALA A 160 -1.02 -0.69 2.35
C ALA A 160 -2.25 -0.65 1.43
N LEU A 161 -2.58 -1.77 0.78
CA LEU A 161 -3.77 -1.90 -0.06
C LEU A 161 -5.06 -1.81 0.75
N THR A 162 -5.11 -2.41 1.95
CA THR A 162 -6.27 -2.32 2.85
C THR A 162 -6.57 -0.86 3.17
N LEU A 163 -5.57 -0.12 3.68
CA LEU A 163 -5.69 1.30 4.01
C LEU A 163 -6.05 2.15 2.79
N TYR A 164 -5.51 1.81 1.61
CA TYR A 164 -5.81 2.51 0.37
C TYR A 164 -7.26 2.33 -0.10
N PHE A 165 -7.80 1.11 0.01
CA PHE A 165 -9.19 0.86 -0.35
C PHE A 165 -10.15 1.54 0.63
N GLU A 166 -9.87 1.47 1.93
CA GLU A 166 -10.65 2.18 2.96
C GLU A 166 -10.67 3.70 2.71
N LEU A 167 -9.51 4.29 2.38
CA LEU A 167 -9.43 5.71 2.00
C LEU A 167 -10.30 6.02 0.78
N GLY A 168 -10.33 5.12 -0.21
CA GLY A 168 -11.19 5.24 -1.38
C GLY A 168 -12.68 5.20 -1.03
N GLU A 169 -13.10 4.34 -0.10
CA GLU A 169 -14.49 4.25 0.36
C GLU A 169 -14.90 5.54 1.10
N LEU A 170 -14.04 6.06 1.98
CA LEU A 170 -14.29 7.31 2.69
C LEU A 170 -14.36 8.53 1.76
N ALA A 171 -13.53 8.56 0.70
CA ALA A 171 -13.58 9.64 -0.28
C ALA A 171 -14.91 9.67 -1.04
N VAL A 172 -15.49 8.51 -1.36
CA VAL A 172 -16.82 8.43 -1.99
C VAL A 172 -17.91 8.87 -1.01
N ALA A 173 -17.84 8.42 0.25
CA ALA A 173 -18.81 8.81 1.27
C ALA A 173 -18.83 10.32 1.53
N GLU A 174 -17.67 10.99 1.43
CA GLU A 174 -17.56 12.46 1.53
C GLU A 174 -18.23 13.15 0.33
N GLU A 175 -17.95 12.70 -0.90
CA GLU A 175 -18.61 13.24 -2.10
C GLU A 175 -20.14 13.09 -2.05
N ASP A 176 -20.65 11.97 -1.55
CA ASP A 176 -22.08 11.71 -1.48
C ASP A 176 -22.77 12.56 -0.40
N ARG A 177 -22.08 12.86 0.71
CA ARG A 177 -22.57 13.82 1.72
C ARG A 177 -22.65 15.23 1.16
N GLU A 178 -21.63 15.67 0.43
CA GLU A 178 -21.64 17.00 -0.22
C GLU A 178 -22.75 17.12 -1.26
N ARG A 179 -23.02 16.05 -2.03
CA ARG A 179 -24.13 15.99 -3.00
C ARG A 179 -25.50 15.93 -2.32
N GLY A 180 -25.63 15.20 -1.21
CA GLY A 180 -26.88 15.02 -0.46
C GLY A 180 -27.28 16.22 0.41
N GLY A 181 -26.32 17.04 0.86
CA GLY A 181 -26.58 18.24 1.67
C GLY A 181 -27.20 19.43 0.92
N GLY A 182 -27.37 19.34 -0.41
CA GLY A 182 -27.95 20.38 -1.26
C GLY A 182 -29.48 20.42 -1.31
N GLY A 183 -30.18 19.70 -0.43
CA GLY A 183 -31.64 19.51 -0.46
C GLY A 183 -32.51 20.67 0.05
N SER A 184 -31.95 21.75 0.61
CA SER A 184 -32.77 22.87 1.13
C SER A 184 -32.09 24.25 1.05
N ALA A 185 -31.31 24.51 -0.01
CA ALA A 185 -30.90 25.87 -0.34
C ALA A 185 -31.61 26.29 -1.64
N SER A 186 -32.62 27.15 -1.46
CA SER A 186 -33.43 27.81 -2.49
C SER A 186 -32.72 27.95 -3.85
N ALA A 187 -33.41 27.52 -4.90
CA ALA A 187 -33.02 27.60 -6.31
C ALA A 187 -32.61 29.02 -6.79
N ARG A 188 -32.76 30.05 -5.94
CA ARG A 188 -32.42 31.44 -6.22
C ARG A 188 -30.94 31.79 -6.05
N SER A 189 -30.14 30.98 -5.32
CA SER A 189 -28.70 31.27 -5.13
C SER A 189 -27.79 30.69 -6.23
N ARG A 190 -28.27 29.69 -6.99
CA ARG A 190 -27.50 29.04 -8.08
C ARG A 190 -27.23 29.95 -9.29
N LYS A 191 -27.95 31.06 -9.46
CA LYS A 191 -27.86 31.91 -10.66
C LYS A 191 -26.79 33.00 -10.58
N LEU A 192 -26.23 33.26 -9.39
CA LEU A 192 -25.16 34.26 -9.19
C LEU A 192 -23.74 33.66 -9.23
N GLN A 193 -23.59 32.34 -9.10
CA GLN A 193 -22.29 31.65 -9.25
C GLN A 193 -22.04 31.07 -10.65
N SER A 194 -23.03 31.04 -11.54
CA SER A 194 -22.89 30.43 -12.87
C SER A 194 -22.19 31.31 -13.92
N GLN A 195 -21.81 32.56 -13.61
CA GLN A 195 -21.15 33.47 -14.56
C GLN A 195 -19.62 33.55 -14.45
N ALA A 196 -18.98 32.77 -13.56
CA ALA A 196 -17.51 32.70 -13.44
C ALA A 196 -16.93 31.30 -13.71
N SER A 197 -17.57 30.49 -14.57
CA SER A 197 -17.12 29.12 -14.88
C SER A 197 -16.31 29.03 -16.18
N GLY A 198 -15.18 29.73 -16.23
CA GLY A 198 -14.07 29.32 -17.09
C GLY A 198 -13.44 28.06 -16.51
N LYS A 199 -13.57 26.90 -17.17
CA LYS A 199 -12.87 25.62 -16.92
C LYS A 199 -12.31 25.45 -15.49
N ALA A 200 -13.16 25.45 -14.48
CA ALA A 200 -12.73 25.18 -13.10
C ALA A 200 -12.39 23.68 -13.02
N ALA A 201 -11.11 23.36 -12.87
CA ALA A 201 -10.66 22.01 -12.55
C ALA A 201 -11.48 21.51 -11.34
N LYS A 202 -12.03 20.30 -11.44
CA LYS A 202 -12.79 19.65 -10.36
C LYS A 202 -11.90 19.65 -9.11
N ARG A 203 -12.16 20.55 -8.16
CA ARG A 203 -11.35 20.68 -6.95
C ARG A 203 -11.68 19.50 -6.06
N TYR A 204 -10.82 18.49 -6.12
CA TYR A 204 -10.94 17.28 -5.31
C TYR A 204 -10.71 17.63 -3.82
N GLY A 205 -11.51 17.05 -2.93
CA GLY A 205 -11.28 17.14 -1.48
C GLY A 205 -9.93 16.51 -1.06
N PRO A 206 -9.44 16.76 0.16
CA PRO A 206 -8.14 16.28 0.63
C PRO A 206 -8.00 14.75 0.59
N ARG A 207 -9.08 14.00 0.84
CA ARG A 207 -9.06 12.53 0.74
C ARG A 207 -8.93 12.06 -0.71
N GLN A 208 -9.62 12.73 -1.63
CA GLN A 208 -9.60 12.38 -3.04
C GLN A 208 -8.27 12.74 -3.71
N THR A 209 -7.64 13.87 -3.35
CA THR A 209 -6.27 14.17 -3.78
C THR A 209 -5.28 13.13 -3.24
N GLY A 210 -5.47 12.68 -1.99
CA GLY A 210 -4.74 11.58 -1.38
C GLY A 210 -4.82 10.27 -2.18
N VAL A 211 -6.05 9.86 -2.52
CA VAL A 211 -6.31 8.67 -3.36
C VAL A 211 -5.59 8.78 -4.70
N VAL A 212 -5.64 9.96 -5.34
CA VAL A 212 -4.96 10.18 -6.63
C VAL A 212 -3.43 10.11 -6.51
N ALA A 213 -2.86 10.73 -5.48
CA ALA A 213 -1.42 10.70 -5.25
C ALA A 213 -0.91 9.27 -4.97
N ILE A 214 -1.66 8.48 -4.20
CA ILE A 214 -1.32 7.09 -3.90
C ILE A 214 -1.44 6.23 -5.16
N SER A 215 -2.50 6.40 -5.94
CA SER A 215 -2.68 5.71 -7.22
C SER A 215 -1.50 5.89 -8.16
N GLN A 216 -1.03 7.13 -8.33
CA GLN A 216 0.14 7.42 -9.15
C GLN A 216 1.39 6.66 -8.65
N LYS A 217 1.59 6.59 -7.33
CA LYS A 217 2.69 5.81 -6.72
C LYS A 217 2.54 4.31 -6.95
N CYS A 218 1.34 3.75 -6.82
CA CYS A 218 1.09 2.33 -7.11
C CYS A 218 1.43 1.98 -8.56
N THR A 219 1.07 2.84 -9.51
CA THR A 219 1.27 2.59 -10.94
C THR A 219 2.66 2.95 -11.46
N LYS A 220 3.56 3.42 -10.58
CA LYS A 220 4.91 3.83 -10.97
C LYS A 220 5.73 2.60 -11.39
N SER A 221 6.47 2.74 -12.48
CA SER A 221 7.30 1.65 -13.06
C SER A 221 8.45 1.18 -12.17
N THR A 222 8.75 1.89 -11.07
CA THR A 222 9.78 1.51 -10.11
C THR A 222 9.41 0.26 -9.31
N ILE A 223 8.11 -0.02 -9.11
CA ILE A 223 7.66 -1.23 -8.39
C ILE A 223 7.54 -2.39 -9.39
N PRO A 224 8.29 -3.50 -9.22
CA PRO A 224 8.24 -4.61 -10.17
C PRO A 224 6.85 -5.25 -10.25
N PRO A 225 6.31 -5.54 -11.46
CA PRO A 225 4.98 -6.14 -11.65
C PRO A 225 4.77 -7.43 -10.87
N ARG A 226 5.82 -8.27 -10.76
CA ARG A 226 5.78 -9.54 -10.01
C ARG A 226 5.36 -9.39 -8.55
N VAL A 227 5.64 -8.24 -7.91
CA VAL A 227 5.37 -8.04 -6.48
C VAL A 227 3.87 -8.02 -6.21
N TRP A 228 3.08 -7.53 -7.16
CA TRP A 228 1.63 -7.47 -7.06
C TRP A 228 0.97 -8.85 -7.08
N TYR A 229 1.67 -9.90 -7.54
CA TYR A 229 1.18 -11.28 -7.44
C TYR A 229 0.89 -11.71 -6.00
N THR A 230 1.65 -11.18 -5.04
CA THR A 230 1.49 -11.49 -3.61
C THR A 230 0.13 -11.07 -3.04
N CYS A 231 -0.53 -10.09 -3.67
CA CYS A 231 -1.80 -9.53 -3.19
C CYS A 231 -2.93 -9.65 -4.22
N LEU A 232 -2.79 -10.51 -5.24
CA LEU A 232 -3.80 -10.67 -6.28
C LEU A 232 -5.21 -10.98 -5.77
N PRO A 233 -5.41 -11.87 -4.78
CA PRO A 233 -6.76 -12.12 -4.25
C PRO A 233 -7.41 -10.83 -3.71
N GLN A 234 -6.62 -9.95 -3.11
CA GLN A 234 -7.07 -8.67 -2.58
C GLN A 234 -7.36 -7.66 -3.69
N LEU A 235 -6.55 -7.59 -4.74
CA LEU A 235 -6.80 -6.74 -5.91
C LEU A 235 -8.08 -7.19 -6.62
N LEU A 236 -8.22 -8.49 -6.87
CA LEU A 236 -9.35 -9.10 -7.58
C LEU A 236 -10.66 -9.00 -6.79
N SER A 237 -10.64 -8.98 -5.45
CA SER A 237 -11.85 -8.78 -4.68
C SER A 237 -12.37 -7.34 -4.77
N ARG A 238 -11.48 -6.36 -4.99
CA ARG A 238 -11.80 -4.92 -5.03
C ARG A 238 -11.88 -4.31 -6.43
N VAL A 239 -11.84 -5.10 -7.51
CA VAL A 239 -11.99 -4.57 -8.89
C VAL A 239 -13.31 -3.85 -9.17
N SER A 240 -14.34 -4.03 -8.33
CA SER A 240 -15.63 -3.32 -8.42
C SER A 240 -15.84 -2.28 -7.30
N HIS A 241 -14.74 -1.70 -6.82
CA HIS A 241 -14.73 -0.67 -5.80
C HIS A 241 -15.62 0.54 -6.16
N PRO A 242 -16.32 1.18 -5.19
CA PRO A 242 -17.17 2.34 -5.47
C PRO A 242 -16.39 3.55 -6.00
N CYS A 243 -15.16 3.76 -5.52
CA CYS A 243 -14.29 4.83 -6.03
C CYS A 243 -13.73 4.47 -7.42
N ASN A 244 -14.12 5.23 -8.45
CA ASN A 244 -13.63 5.07 -9.82
C ASN A 244 -12.11 5.20 -9.94
N HIS A 245 -11.47 6.04 -9.11
CA HIS A 245 -10.02 6.23 -9.16
C HIS A 245 -9.27 4.97 -8.70
N VAL A 246 -9.81 4.28 -7.70
CA VAL A 246 -9.30 2.97 -7.25
C VAL A 246 -9.45 1.94 -8.37
N VAL A 247 -10.62 1.87 -9.02
CA VAL A 247 -10.85 0.93 -10.13
C VAL A 247 -9.88 1.16 -11.29
N GLN A 248 -9.63 2.42 -11.69
CA GLN A 248 -8.65 2.72 -12.75
C GLN A 248 -7.23 2.32 -12.36
N THR A 249 -6.88 2.48 -11.08
CA THR A 249 -5.58 2.05 -10.54
C THR A 249 -5.43 0.53 -10.64
N LEU A 250 -6.46 -0.21 -10.22
CA LEU A 250 -6.48 -1.68 -10.31
C LEU A 250 -6.42 -2.17 -11.76
N ILE A 251 -7.15 -1.53 -12.68
CA ILE A 251 -7.05 -1.84 -14.12
C ILE A 251 -5.62 -1.65 -14.61
N THR A 252 -4.97 -0.54 -14.27
CA THR A 252 -3.59 -0.26 -14.69
C THR A 252 -2.60 -1.27 -14.10
N LEU A 253 -2.75 -1.63 -12.83
CA LEU A 253 -1.91 -2.65 -12.17
C LEU A 253 -2.08 -4.03 -12.81
N LEU A 254 -3.32 -4.50 -12.97
CA LEU A 254 -3.61 -5.80 -13.59
C LEU A 254 -3.20 -5.84 -15.05
N LEU A 255 -3.37 -4.74 -15.79
CA LEU A 255 -2.86 -4.61 -17.15
C LEU A 255 -1.33 -4.72 -17.17
N ASN A 256 -0.62 -4.00 -16.29
CA ASN A 256 0.84 -4.08 -16.20
C ASN A 256 1.31 -5.51 -15.87
N ILE A 257 0.63 -6.20 -14.96
CA ILE A 257 0.89 -7.61 -14.65
C ILE A 257 0.70 -8.49 -15.89
N THR A 258 -0.39 -8.27 -16.64
CA THR A 258 -0.72 -9.03 -17.85
C THR A 258 0.32 -8.85 -18.95
N LEU A 259 0.78 -7.62 -19.17
CA LEU A 259 1.76 -7.30 -20.20
C LEU A 259 3.14 -7.92 -19.92
N ASN A 260 3.53 -8.02 -18.64
CA ASN A 260 4.84 -8.56 -18.26
C ASN A 260 4.85 -10.07 -18.01
N HIS A 261 3.70 -10.65 -17.62
CA HIS A 261 3.61 -12.04 -17.15
C HIS A 261 2.32 -12.71 -17.66
N LEU A 262 2.10 -12.71 -18.98
CA LEU A 262 0.87 -13.24 -19.59
C LEU A 262 0.52 -14.67 -19.17
N PRO A 263 1.45 -15.67 -19.17
CA PRO A 263 1.10 -17.05 -18.89
C PRO A 263 0.45 -17.26 -17.52
N GLN A 264 0.83 -16.44 -16.53
CA GLN A 264 0.23 -16.48 -15.20
C GLN A 264 -1.00 -15.55 -15.10
N ALA A 265 -0.95 -14.39 -15.75
CA ALA A 265 -2.01 -13.38 -15.66
C ALA A 265 -3.30 -13.79 -16.39
N VAL A 266 -3.21 -14.61 -17.44
CA VAL A 266 -4.37 -15.05 -18.23
C VAL A 266 -5.40 -15.77 -17.35
N TRP A 267 -4.95 -16.59 -16.40
CA TRP A 267 -5.79 -17.29 -15.43
C TRP A 267 -6.53 -16.37 -14.46
N LEU A 268 -6.14 -15.09 -14.40
CA LEU A 268 -6.76 -14.08 -13.54
C LEU A 268 -7.71 -13.20 -14.35
N VAL A 269 -7.27 -12.77 -15.53
CA VAL A 269 -7.98 -11.79 -16.36
C VAL A 269 -9.12 -12.43 -17.14
N ALA A 270 -8.92 -13.62 -17.71
CA ALA A 270 -9.94 -14.25 -18.54
C ALA A 270 -11.19 -14.68 -17.73
N PRO A 271 -11.07 -15.32 -16.55
CA PRO A 271 -12.24 -15.56 -15.69
C PRO A 271 -12.94 -14.29 -15.21
N LEU A 272 -12.17 -13.20 -15.01
CA LEU A 272 -12.74 -11.92 -14.63
C LEU A 272 -13.64 -11.35 -15.73
N ALA A 273 -13.24 -11.50 -16.99
CA ALA A 273 -14.02 -11.11 -18.17
C ALA A 273 -15.23 -12.03 -18.45
N THR A 274 -15.35 -13.16 -17.76
CA THR A 274 -16.54 -14.04 -17.80
C THR A 274 -17.37 -13.98 -16.51
N SER A 275 -17.11 -13.03 -15.62
CA SER A 275 -17.78 -12.89 -14.34
C SER A 275 -19.29 -12.66 -14.49
N LEU A 276 -20.08 -13.21 -13.56
CA LEU A 276 -21.53 -12.95 -13.44
C LEU A 276 -21.84 -11.52 -13.03
N ASN A 277 -20.97 -10.90 -12.21
CA ASN A 277 -21.10 -9.49 -11.85
C ASN A 277 -20.68 -8.60 -13.03
N GLU A 278 -21.59 -7.76 -13.50
CA GLU A 278 -21.39 -6.90 -14.68
C GLU A 278 -20.25 -5.91 -14.54
N ARG A 279 -20.07 -5.31 -13.34
CA ARG A 279 -18.96 -4.37 -13.11
C ARG A 279 -17.62 -5.09 -13.20
N ARG A 280 -17.52 -6.27 -12.59
CA ARG A 280 -16.31 -7.12 -12.66
C ARG A 280 -16.01 -7.54 -14.10
N ARG A 281 -17.06 -7.97 -14.83
CA ARG A 281 -16.96 -8.36 -16.24
C ARG A 281 -16.45 -7.21 -17.10
N GLY A 282 -17.03 -6.02 -16.95
CA GLY A 282 -16.61 -4.83 -17.70
C GLY A 282 -15.15 -4.45 -17.44
N VAL A 283 -14.67 -4.62 -16.20
CA VAL A 283 -13.25 -4.43 -15.85
C VAL A 283 -12.36 -5.47 -16.54
N GLY A 284 -12.73 -6.76 -16.48
CA GLY A 284 -12.00 -7.83 -17.14
C GLY A 284 -11.91 -7.61 -18.65
N GLU A 285 -13.03 -7.32 -19.30
CA GLU A 285 -13.08 -7.00 -20.74
C GLU A 285 -12.22 -5.78 -21.10
N ALA A 286 -12.24 -4.73 -20.27
CA ALA A 286 -11.41 -3.56 -20.48
C ALA A 286 -9.91 -3.90 -20.41
N ILE A 287 -9.50 -4.76 -19.47
CA ILE A 287 -8.11 -5.23 -19.37
C ILE A 287 -7.72 -6.04 -20.61
N VAL A 288 -8.54 -7.03 -20.99
CA VAL A 288 -8.28 -7.87 -22.17
C VAL A 288 -8.13 -7.02 -23.43
N LYS A 289 -9.10 -6.15 -23.72
CA LYS A 289 -9.08 -5.27 -24.90
C LYS A 289 -7.85 -4.36 -24.92
N ARG A 290 -7.47 -3.78 -23.77
CA ARG A 290 -6.27 -2.93 -23.65
C ARG A 290 -4.98 -3.73 -23.81
N ALA A 291 -4.93 -4.95 -23.27
CA ALA A 291 -3.77 -5.84 -23.35
C ALA A 291 -3.51 -6.29 -24.79
N ILE A 292 -4.52 -6.79 -25.50
CA ILE A 292 -4.43 -7.18 -26.91
C ILE A 292 -3.89 -6.02 -27.75
N LYS A 293 -4.49 -4.82 -27.60
CA LYS A 293 -4.04 -3.63 -28.33
C LYS A 293 -2.56 -3.30 -28.08
N ARG A 294 -2.10 -3.44 -26.83
CA ARG A 294 -0.70 -3.21 -26.44
C ARG A 294 0.23 -4.28 -27.01
N PHE A 295 -0.14 -5.56 -26.92
CA PHE A 295 0.66 -6.64 -27.49
C PHE A 295 0.85 -6.49 -29.00
N ARG A 296 -0.21 -6.16 -29.74
CA ARG A 296 -0.10 -5.88 -31.19
C ARG A 296 0.80 -4.68 -31.47
N ALA A 297 0.68 -3.60 -30.69
CA ALA A 297 1.54 -2.43 -30.82
C ALA A 297 3.03 -2.75 -30.53
N ASP A 298 3.28 -3.66 -29.60
CA ASP A 298 4.62 -4.13 -29.20
C ASP A 298 5.14 -5.28 -30.10
N GLN A 299 4.45 -5.61 -31.20
CA GLN A 299 4.77 -6.72 -32.12
C GLN A 299 4.82 -8.11 -31.45
N ARG A 300 4.04 -8.30 -30.39
CA ARG A 300 3.91 -9.54 -29.62
C ARG A 300 2.62 -10.28 -30.01
N GLU A 301 2.49 -10.68 -31.28
CA GLU A 301 1.23 -11.23 -31.81
C GLU A 301 0.82 -12.54 -31.11
N GLU A 302 1.77 -13.44 -30.83
CA GLU A 302 1.51 -14.70 -30.09
C GLU A 302 0.82 -14.45 -28.74
N HIS A 303 1.18 -13.37 -28.05
CA HIS A 303 0.57 -13.01 -26.77
C HIS A 303 -0.83 -12.40 -26.93
N ALA A 304 -1.09 -11.72 -28.04
CA ALA A 304 -2.41 -11.23 -28.38
C ALA A 304 -3.36 -12.39 -28.72
N GLU A 305 -2.91 -13.29 -29.58
CA GLU A 305 -3.63 -14.51 -30.00
C GLU A 305 -3.93 -15.41 -28.80
N ALA A 306 -2.94 -15.70 -27.96
CA ALA A 306 -3.13 -16.53 -26.76
C ALA A 306 -4.18 -15.95 -25.80
N LEU A 307 -4.28 -14.62 -25.68
CA LEU A 307 -5.28 -13.98 -24.84
C LEU A 307 -6.67 -13.98 -25.50
N GLU A 308 -6.74 -13.86 -26.83
CA GLU A 308 -7.98 -14.00 -27.59
C GLU A 308 -8.53 -15.43 -27.51
N GLU A 309 -7.67 -16.46 -27.64
CA GLU A 309 -8.01 -17.89 -27.51
C GLU A 309 -8.37 -18.28 -26.08
N ALA A 310 -7.79 -17.64 -25.06
CA ALA A 310 -8.14 -17.91 -23.68
C ALA A 310 -9.62 -17.61 -23.39
N MET A 311 -10.20 -16.60 -24.02
CA MET A 311 -11.59 -16.20 -23.77
C MET A 311 -12.63 -17.29 -24.10
N PRO A 312 -12.66 -17.91 -25.30
CA PRO A 312 -13.52 -19.06 -25.56
C PRO A 312 -13.15 -20.27 -24.69
N PHE A 313 -11.85 -20.54 -24.47
CA PHE A 313 -11.41 -21.63 -23.60
C PHE A 313 -12.03 -21.57 -22.19
N PHE A 314 -12.01 -20.41 -21.54
CA PHE A 314 -12.64 -20.27 -20.22
C PHE A 314 -14.17 -20.38 -20.26
N LYS A 315 -14.82 -19.94 -21.34
CA LYS A 315 -16.27 -20.13 -21.50
C LYS A 315 -16.62 -21.61 -21.61
N GLU A 316 -15.85 -22.37 -22.38
CA GLU A 316 -16.01 -23.82 -22.52
C GLU A 316 -15.73 -24.54 -21.20
N MET A 317 -14.68 -24.16 -20.47
CA MET A 317 -14.42 -24.69 -19.13
C MET A 317 -15.56 -24.44 -18.14
N ILE A 318 -16.14 -23.24 -18.15
CA ILE A 318 -17.31 -22.91 -17.34
C ILE A 318 -18.53 -23.75 -17.78
N ALA A 319 -18.70 -23.98 -19.08
CA ALA A 319 -19.77 -24.83 -19.59
C ALA A 319 -19.58 -26.29 -19.17
N LEU A 320 -18.35 -26.83 -19.28
CA LEU A 320 -17.98 -28.16 -18.83
C LEU A 320 -18.28 -28.35 -17.33
N ALA A 321 -17.94 -27.37 -16.50
CA ALA A 321 -18.21 -27.42 -15.06
C ALA A 321 -19.71 -27.41 -14.71
N LYS A 322 -20.58 -26.94 -15.62
CA LYS A 322 -22.04 -26.98 -15.45
C LYS A 322 -22.66 -28.31 -15.87
N LEU A 323 -21.92 -29.15 -16.60
CA LEU A 323 -22.40 -30.48 -16.96
C LEU A 323 -22.40 -31.35 -15.70
N VAL A 324 -23.60 -31.67 -15.21
CA VAL A 324 -23.79 -32.74 -14.24
C VAL A 324 -23.64 -34.05 -15.02
N PRO A 325 -22.75 -34.98 -14.63
CA PRO A 325 -22.67 -36.27 -15.30
C PRO A 325 -24.05 -36.93 -15.24
N ALA A 326 -24.58 -37.33 -16.41
CA ALA A 326 -25.77 -38.16 -16.48
C ALA A 326 -25.52 -39.36 -15.57
N GLN A 327 -26.40 -39.58 -14.59
CA GLN A 327 -26.29 -40.61 -13.56
C GLN A 327 -25.80 -41.94 -14.14
N SER A 328 -24.49 -42.18 -14.08
CA SER A 328 -23.89 -43.47 -14.40
C SER A 328 -23.93 -44.31 -13.14
N GLY A 329 -25.12 -44.81 -12.78
CA GLY A 329 -25.33 -46.01 -11.95
C GLY A 329 -24.64 -46.12 -10.57
N LEU A 330 -23.96 -45.09 -10.06
CA LEU A 330 -23.26 -45.16 -8.77
C LEU A 330 -24.23 -44.81 -7.65
N ARG A 331 -24.77 -45.87 -7.03
CA ARG A 331 -25.44 -45.86 -5.73
C ARG A 331 -24.80 -44.80 -4.83
N ALA A 332 -25.59 -43.80 -4.43
CA ALA A 332 -25.17 -42.81 -3.44
C ALA A 332 -24.78 -43.53 -2.14
N VAL A 333 -23.48 -43.66 -1.88
CA VAL A 333 -22.98 -44.09 -0.57
C VAL A 333 -23.28 -42.95 0.40
N ARG A 334 -24.39 -43.09 1.13
CA ARG A 334 -24.72 -42.20 2.24
C ARG A 334 -23.70 -42.43 3.35
N HIS A 335 -22.64 -41.63 3.38
CA HIS A 335 -21.82 -41.49 4.57
C HIS A 335 -22.65 -40.78 5.64
N ARG A 336 -23.13 -41.53 6.64
CA ARG A 336 -23.54 -40.95 7.93
C ARG A 336 -22.27 -40.53 8.68
N PRO A 337 -22.19 -39.31 9.20
CA PRO A 337 -21.11 -38.98 10.13
C PRO A 337 -21.25 -39.84 11.41
N PRO A 338 -20.13 -40.30 11.99
CA PRO A 338 -20.16 -41.04 13.24
C PRO A 338 -20.72 -40.15 14.36
N ARG A 339 -21.53 -40.76 15.22
CA ARG A 339 -22.17 -40.11 16.38
C ARG A 339 -21.16 -39.74 17.44
#